data_AF-A0A5D4TCG7-F1
#
_entry.id   AF-A0A5D4TCG7-F1
#
_cell.length_a   1.000
_cell.length_b   1.000
_cell.length_c   1.000
_cell.angle_alpha   90.00
_cell.angle_beta   90.00
_cell.angle_gamma   90.00
#
_symmetry.space_group_name_H-M   'P 1'
#
loop_
_entity.id
_entity.type
_entity.pdbx_description
1 polymer ?
#
loop_
_entity_poly.entity_id
_entity_poly.type
_entity_poly.pdbx_seq_one_letter_code
_entity_poly.pdbx_strand_id
1 'polypeptide(L)'
;MQKKSDFENWLNNSTSLSSSTISKYSGAINTMSKELSNYSYIEGSLYNLTDPGEIEGKLRKYLSIPEYCEKDRRGNRMYSNALKYYIAYSKELGSVLRNN
;
A
#
# COMPACT_ATOMS: atom_id res chain seq x y z
N MET A 1 -1.57 6.99 12.37
CA MET A 1 -0.12 6.80 12.60
C MET A 1 0.23 5.34 12.89
N GLN A 2 -0.47 4.65 13.81
CA GLN A 2 -0.17 3.25 14.17
C GLN A 2 -0.08 2.28 12.98
N LYS A 3 -1.12 2.21 12.13
CA LYS A 3 -1.18 1.27 10.99
C LYS A 3 -0.07 1.44 9.94
N LYS A 4 0.46 2.67 9.79
CA LYS A 4 1.61 2.94 8.93
C LYS A 4 2.88 2.32 9.52
N SER A 5 3.10 2.55 10.82
CA SER A 5 4.25 2.00 11.54
C SER A 5 4.18 0.47 11.60
N ASP A 6 2.99 -0.13 11.70
CA ASP A 6 2.83 -1.58 11.64
C ASP A 6 3.31 -2.14 10.29
N PHE A 7 2.98 -1.48 9.18
CA PHE A 7 3.48 -1.86 7.85
C PHE A 7 5.00 -1.66 7.71
N GLU A 8 5.54 -0.55 8.23
CA GLU A 8 7.00 -0.31 8.24
C GLU A 8 7.75 -1.38 9.04
N ASN A 9 7.22 -1.76 10.21
CA ASN A 9 7.76 -2.81 11.05
C ASN A 9 7.69 -4.17 10.36
N TRP A 10 6.57 -4.49 9.71
CA TRP A 10 6.45 -5.72 8.92
C TRP A 10 7.47 -5.75 7.78
N LEU A 11 7.66 -4.65 7.04
CA LEU A 11 8.70 -4.59 6.00
C LEU A 11 10.10 -4.83 6.58
N ASN A 12 10.39 -4.24 7.73
CA ASN A 12 11.70 -4.38 8.40
C ASN A 12 11.97 -5.82 8.86
N ASN A 13 10.93 -6.53 9.32
CA ASN A 13 11.05 -7.87 9.89
C ASN A 13 10.94 -8.98 8.84
N SER A 14 10.18 -8.74 7.76
CA SER A 14 9.83 -9.76 6.76
C SER A 14 10.61 -9.61 5.45
N THR A 15 11.47 -8.59 5.30
CA THR A 15 12.19 -8.31 4.05
C THR A 15 13.62 -7.83 4.32
N SER A 16 14.47 -7.81 3.29
CA SER A 16 15.83 -7.25 3.35
C SER A 16 15.90 -5.80 2.83
N LEU A 17 14.78 -5.07 2.81
CA LEU A 17 14.73 -3.71 2.29
C LEU A 17 15.46 -2.72 3.22
N SER A 18 16.13 -1.74 2.62
CA SER A 18 16.74 -0.65 3.40
C SER A 18 15.70 0.24 4.05
N SER A 19 16.03 0.88 5.17
CA SER A 19 15.14 1.82 5.88
C SER A 19 14.64 2.95 4.98
N SER A 20 15.47 3.43 4.04
CA SER A 20 15.07 4.41 3.02
C SER A 20 13.98 3.88 2.10
N THR A 21 14.07 2.62 1.69
CA THR A 21 13.06 1.97 0.83
C THR A 21 11.77 1.74 1.60
N ILE A 22 11.85 1.30 2.85
CA ILE A 22 10.70 1.14 3.76
C ILE A 22 9.94 2.46 3.89
N SER A 23 10.65 3.56 4.19
CA SER A 23 10.05 4.90 4.30
C SER A 23 9.40 5.36 2.98
N LYS A 24 10.04 5.08 1.83
CA LYS A 24 9.48 5.37 0.52
C LYS A 24 8.20 4.59 0.26
N TYR A 25 8.15 3.30 0.61
CA TYR A 25 6.98 2.47 0.37
C TYR A 25 5.81 2.85 1.27
N SER A 26 6.05 3.05 2.56
CA SER A 26 4.99 3.51 3.47
C SER A 26 4.47 4.91 3.09
N GLY A 27 5.37 5.78 2.58
CA GLY A 27 5.06 7.07 1.99
C GLY A 27 4.22 6.96 0.72
N ALA A 28 4.54 6.03 -0.17
CA ALA A 28 3.79 5.77 -1.39
C ALA A 28 2.34 5.36 -1.08
N ILE A 29 2.11 4.50 -0.07
CA ILE A 29 0.74 4.14 0.37
C ILE A 29 -0.04 5.36 0.88
N ASN A 30 0.61 6.29 1.59
CA ASN A 30 -0.03 7.55 1.99
C ASN A 30 -0.39 8.43 0.79
N THR A 31 0.51 8.55 -0.18
CA THR A 31 0.26 9.31 -1.41
C THR A 31 -0.93 8.73 -2.18
N MET A 32 -0.94 7.42 -2.40
CA MET A 32 -2.03 6.73 -3.09
C MET A 32 -3.35 6.82 -2.33
N SER A 33 -3.31 6.82 -0.99
CA SER A 33 -4.51 7.04 -0.18
C SER A 33 -5.15 8.39 -0.47
N LYS A 34 -4.36 9.47 -0.46
CA LYS A 34 -4.85 10.83 -0.74
C LYS A 34 -5.39 10.94 -2.16
N GLU A 35 -4.67 10.36 -3.10
CA GLU A 35 -5.03 10.36 -4.51
C GLU A 35 -6.34 9.61 -4.79
N LEU A 36 -6.51 8.41 -4.23
CA LEU A 36 -7.76 7.66 -4.35
C LEU A 36 -8.92 8.38 -3.64
N SER A 37 -8.66 9.04 -2.51
CA SER A 37 -9.67 9.82 -1.80
C SER A 37 -10.14 11.03 -2.62
N ASN A 38 -9.24 11.71 -3.33
CA ASN A 38 -9.58 12.85 -4.19
C ASN A 38 -10.54 12.48 -5.34
N TYR A 39 -10.48 11.22 -5.80
CA TYR A 39 -11.39 10.69 -6.81
C TYR A 39 -12.60 9.95 -6.21
N SER A 40 -12.84 10.09 -4.90
CA SER A 40 -13.90 9.41 -4.16
C SER A 40 -13.87 7.88 -4.28
N TYR A 41 -12.69 7.28 -4.53
CA TYR A 41 -12.55 5.83 -4.61
C TYR A 41 -12.41 5.17 -3.23
N ILE A 42 -11.95 5.91 -2.21
CA ILE A 42 -11.89 5.45 -0.82
C ILE A 42 -12.28 6.60 0.12
N GLU A 43 -12.77 6.25 1.31
CA GLU A 43 -12.90 7.18 2.43
C GLU A 43 -11.68 7.01 3.36
N GLY A 44 -10.87 8.07 3.48
CA GLY A 44 -9.71 8.07 4.35
C GLY A 44 -8.46 7.44 3.73
N SER A 45 -7.86 6.45 4.40
CA SER A 45 -6.57 5.87 4.01
C SER A 45 -6.68 4.39 3.70
N LEU A 46 -5.83 3.91 2.78
CA LEU A 46 -5.61 2.49 2.51
C LEU A 46 -5.21 1.72 3.78
N TYR A 47 -4.62 2.39 4.78
CA TYR A 47 -4.31 1.82 6.10
C TYR A 47 -5.54 1.52 6.96
N ASN A 48 -6.72 2.05 6.62
CA ASN A 48 -7.96 1.81 7.34
C ASN A 48 -8.74 0.62 6.76
N LEU A 49 -8.40 0.17 5.55
CA LEU A 49 -9.02 -0.99 4.94
C LEU A 49 -8.49 -2.27 5.61
N THR A 50 -9.38 -3.21 5.89
CA THR A 50 -9.07 -4.48 6.55
C THR A 50 -9.22 -5.68 5.64
N ASP A 51 -10.02 -5.59 4.58
CA ASP A 51 -10.20 -6.65 3.61
C ASP A 51 -9.06 -6.64 2.56
N PRO A 52 -8.24 -7.71 2.48
CA PRO A 52 -7.15 -7.77 1.50
C PRO A 52 -7.65 -7.71 0.05
N GLY A 53 -8.84 -8.23 -0.23
CA GLY A 53 -9.44 -8.21 -1.57
C GLY A 53 -9.83 -6.80 -2.00
N GLU A 54 -10.46 -6.03 -1.12
CA GLU A 54 -10.78 -4.62 -1.32
C GLU A 54 -9.52 -3.81 -1.56
N ILE A 55 -8.51 -3.96 -0.70
CA ILE A 55 -7.20 -3.29 -0.85
C ILE A 55 -6.63 -3.60 -2.24
N GLU A 56 -6.53 -4.88 -2.60
CA GLU A 56 -5.99 -5.30 -3.89
C GLU A 56 -6.76 -4.69 -5.07
N GLY A 57 -8.09 -4.59 -4.97
CA GLY A 57 -8.96 -3.92 -5.93
C GLY A 57 -8.69 -2.43 -6.07
N LYS A 58 -8.61 -1.68 -4.97
CA LYS A 58 -8.32 -0.23 -4.97
C LYS A 58 -6.94 0.06 -5.56
N LEU A 59 -5.96 -0.78 -5.26
CA LEU A 59 -4.59 -0.62 -5.73
C LEU A 59 -4.44 -0.94 -7.22
N ARG A 60 -5.14 -1.96 -7.72
CA ARG A 60 -5.25 -2.20 -9.17
C ARG A 60 -5.93 -1.04 -9.88
N LYS A 61 -7.01 -0.50 -9.30
CA LYS A 61 -7.70 0.68 -9.84
C LYS A 61 -6.74 1.88 -9.93
N TYR A 62 -5.94 2.14 -8.91
CA TYR A 62 -4.94 3.21 -8.93
C TYR A 62 -3.99 3.09 -10.12
N LEU A 63 -3.42 1.91 -10.39
CA LEU A 63 -2.51 1.69 -11.52
C LEU A 63 -3.20 1.71 -12.89
N SER A 64 -4.52 1.57 -12.95
CA SER A 64 -5.29 1.69 -14.20
C SER A 64 -5.53 3.15 -14.63
N ILE A 65 -5.32 4.12 -13.73
CA ILE A 65 -5.50 5.54 -14.04
C ILE A 65 -4.26 6.02 -14.82
N PRO A 66 -4.39 6.56 -16.05
CA PRO A 66 -3.25 6.90 -16.90
C PRO A 66 -2.24 7.85 -16.23
N GLU A 67 -2.74 8.85 -15.51
CA GLU A 67 -1.93 9.80 -14.75
C GLU A 67 -1.01 9.10 -13.73
N TYR A 68 -1.57 8.14 -12.99
CA TYR A 68 -0.87 7.41 -11.94
C TYR A 68 0.01 6.29 -12.46
N CYS A 69 -0.35 5.68 -13.60
CA CYS A 69 0.51 4.75 -14.32
C CYS A 69 1.79 5.44 -14.81
N GLU A 70 1.64 6.64 -15.40
CA GLU A 70 2.79 7.43 -15.86
C GLU A 70 3.63 7.95 -14.68
N LYS A 71 2.99 8.34 -13.58
CA LYS A 71 3.68 8.70 -12.33
C LYS A 71 4.49 7.54 -11.77
N ASP A 72 3.94 6.31 -11.79
CA ASP A 72 4.67 5.11 -11.37
C ASP A 72 5.87 4.84 -12.26
N ARG A 73 5.72 5.00 -13.58
CA ARG A 73 6.84 4.86 -14.53
C ARG A 73 7.96 5.87 -14.23
N ARG A 74 7.62 7.15 -14.03
CA ARG A 74 8.59 8.22 -13.70
C ARG A 74 9.25 7.99 -12.33
N GLY A 75 8.48 7.49 -11.37
CA GLY A 75 8.94 7.14 -10.03
C GLY A 75 9.69 5.80 -9.95
N ASN A 76 10.20 5.28 -11.08
CA ASN A 76 10.90 3.99 -11.15
C ASN A 76 10.15 2.83 -10.49
N ARG A 77 8.85 2.70 -10.80
CA ARG A 77 7.97 1.64 -10.27
C ARG A 77 7.83 1.62 -8.75
N MET A 78 8.12 2.73 -8.07
CA MET A 78 8.05 2.81 -6.61
C MET A 78 6.63 2.54 -6.10
N TYR A 79 5.61 3.07 -6.77
CA TYR A 79 4.22 2.88 -6.33
C TYR A 79 3.83 1.42 -6.53
N SER A 80 4.00 0.87 -7.72
CA SER A 80 3.65 -0.54 -7.99
C SER A 80 4.43 -1.52 -7.11
N ASN A 81 5.68 -1.23 -6.73
CA ASN A 81 6.40 -2.05 -5.76
C ASN A 81 5.85 -1.91 -4.33
N ALA A 82 5.58 -0.67 -3.87
CA ALA A 82 4.93 -0.47 -2.57
C ALA A 82 3.58 -1.19 -2.48
N LEU A 83 2.81 -1.20 -3.57
CA LEU A 83 1.55 -1.92 -3.68
C LEU A 83 1.71 -3.43 -3.47
N LYS A 84 2.69 -4.05 -4.12
CA LYS A 84 2.95 -5.49 -3.98
C LYS A 84 3.22 -5.87 -2.54
N TYR A 85 4.08 -5.11 -1.85
CA TYR A 85 4.40 -5.37 -0.45
C TYR A 85 3.21 -5.12 0.46
N TYR A 86 2.43 -4.06 0.21
CA TYR A 86 1.26 -3.78 1.04
C TYR A 86 0.17 -4.86 0.88
N ILE A 87 -0.06 -5.37 -0.34
CA ILE A 87 -0.97 -6.50 -0.57
C ILE A 87 -0.49 -7.75 0.19
N ALA A 88 0.81 -8.03 0.18
CA ALA A 88 1.38 -9.16 0.92
C ALA A 88 1.15 -9.00 2.44
N TYR A 89 1.46 -7.82 2.98
CA TYR A 89 1.18 -7.47 4.37
C TYR A 89 -0.29 -7.64 4.74
N SER A 90 -1.21 -7.12 3.92
CA SER A 90 -2.65 -7.25 4.17
C SER A 90 -3.12 -8.71 4.17
N LYS A 91 -2.59 -9.54 3.26
CA LYS A 91 -2.91 -10.98 3.21
C LYS A 91 -2.41 -11.73 4.44
N GLU A 92 -1.21 -11.41 4.91
CA GLU A 92 -0.67 -11.99 6.14
C GLU A 92 -1.50 -11.60 7.35
N LEU A 93 -1.85 -10.31 7.48
CA LEU A 93 -2.72 -9.82 8.55
C LEU A 93 -4.10 -10.48 8.52
N GLY A 94 -4.72 -10.60 7.34
CA GLY A 94 -6.01 -11.27 7.16
C GLY A 94 -5.96 -12.77 7.45
N SER A 95 -4.82 -13.43 7.20
CA SER A 95 -4.59 -14.83 7.57
C SER A 95 -4.50 -14.99 9.10
N VAL A 96 -3.77 -14.11 9.79
CA VAL A 96 -3.65 -14.13 11.26
C VAL A 96 -5.01 -13.93 11.94
N LEU A 97 -5.86 -13.06 11.39
CA LEU A 97 -7.20 -12.78 11.93
C LEU A 97 -8.22 -13.91 11.67
N ARG A 98 -7.97 -14.80 10.70
CA ARG A 98 -8.83 -15.97 10.40
C ARG A 98 -8.45 -17.22 11.18
N ASN A 99 -7.25 -17.24 11.78
CA ASN A 99 -6.70 -18.36 12.53
C ASN A 99 -6.73 -18.15 14.06
N ASN A 100 -7.37 -17.08 14.54
CA ASN A 100 -7.75 -16.84 15.94
C ASN A 100 -9.27 -16.83 16.06
#